data_AF-A0A4Y8CAM8-F1
#
_entry.id   AF-A0A4Y8CAM8-F1
#
_cell.length_a   1.000
_cell.length_b   1.000
_cell.length_c   1.000
_cell.angle_alpha   90.00
_cell.angle_beta   90.00
_cell.angle_gamma   90.00
#
_symmetry.space_group_name_H-M   'P 1'
#
loop_
_entity.id
_entity.type
_entity.pdbx_description
1 polymer ?
#
loop_
_entity_poly.entity_id
_entity_poly.type
_entity_poly.pdbx_seq_one_letter_code
_entity_poly.pdbx_strand_id
1 'polypeptide(L)'
;ENFLGSKALAKELPDFKIEGKKDLIYHGEKPLTAETEIYALDSDFTKPENFFVRNNGLPPSLETIKERLHKGWTLEIDGESIINKKSYTIEDLKKKFKTYTYALTVECGGNGRSEVIPSTKGTQWG
;
A
#
# COMPACT_ATOMS: atom_id res chain seq x y z
N GLU A 1 3.28 14.68 22.78
CA GLU A 1 3.97 13.87 23.79
C GLU A 1 3.69 12.40 23.53
N ASN A 2 4.74 11.58 23.60
CA ASN A 2 4.73 10.10 23.66
C ASN A 2 4.20 9.30 22.46
N PHE A 3 5.02 9.24 21.40
CA PHE A 3 5.10 8.07 20.51
C PHE A 3 5.79 6.90 21.26
N LEU A 4 5.10 6.41 22.29
CA LEU A 4 5.43 5.16 22.97
C LEU A 4 4.88 4.04 22.10
N GLY A 5 5.78 3.35 21.40
CA GLY A 5 5.51 1.99 20.94
C GLY A 5 5.36 1.13 22.18
N SER A 6 4.12 1.02 22.64
CA SER A 6 3.68 0.02 23.61
C SER A 6 2.95 -1.07 22.82
N LYS A 7 2.96 -2.30 23.36
CA LYS A 7 2.22 -3.48 22.88
C LYS A 7 0.68 -3.28 22.77
N ALA A 8 0.19 -2.06 22.91
CA ALA A 8 -1.23 -1.71 22.87
C ALA A 8 -1.40 -0.60 21.82
N LEU A 9 -1.82 -0.95 20.59
CA LEU A 9 -2.65 -0.11 19.69
C LEU A 9 -2.72 -0.60 18.23
N ALA A 10 -2.16 -1.76 17.85
CA ALA A 10 -2.75 -2.52 16.74
C ALA A 10 -3.96 -3.27 17.33
N LYS A 11 -4.99 -2.52 17.73
CA LYS A 11 -6.25 -3.17 18.10
C LYS A 11 -6.81 -3.67 16.78
N GLU A 12 -6.85 -4.98 16.59
CA GLU A 12 -7.62 -5.59 15.52
C GLU A 12 -8.98 -4.87 15.47
N LEU A 13 -9.35 -4.39 14.30
CA LEU A 13 -10.63 -3.74 14.06
C LEU A 13 -11.57 -4.78 13.43
N PRO A 14 -12.14 -5.73 14.20
CA PRO A 14 -12.87 -6.87 13.64
C PRO A 14 -14.10 -6.46 12.82
N ASP A 15 -14.69 -5.31 13.14
CA ASP A 15 -15.87 -4.78 12.45
C ASP A 15 -15.53 -3.87 11.27
N PHE A 16 -14.28 -3.43 11.15
CA PHE A 16 -13.87 -2.59 10.03
C PHE A 16 -13.58 -3.46 8.80
N LYS A 17 -14.18 -3.12 7.67
CA LYS A 17 -13.97 -3.82 6.40
C LYS A 17 -13.87 -2.82 5.26
N ILE A 18 -13.07 -3.18 4.27
CA ILE A 18 -13.01 -2.48 2.99
C ILE A 18 -13.84 -3.28 2.00
N GLU A 19 -14.74 -2.59 1.29
CA GLU A 19 -15.51 -3.21 0.22
C GLU A 19 -14.58 -3.87 -0.82
N GLY A 20 -14.88 -5.12 -1.17
CA GLY A 20 -14.09 -5.90 -2.12
C GLY A 20 -12.82 -6.54 -1.54
N LYS A 21 -12.47 -6.31 -0.26
CA LYS A 21 -11.39 -7.02 0.43
C LYS A 21 -11.94 -8.16 1.30
N LYS A 22 -11.15 -9.23 1.43
CA LYS A 22 -11.49 -10.46 2.18
C LYS A 22 -10.26 -11.01 2.88
N ASP A 23 -10.50 -11.72 3.98
CA ASP A 23 -9.48 -12.48 4.72
C ASP A 23 -8.26 -11.61 5.08
N LEU A 24 -8.55 -10.46 5.73
CA LEU A 24 -7.55 -9.51 6.19
C LEU A 24 -7.63 -9.27 7.69
N ILE A 25 -6.47 -9.15 8.33
CA ILE A 25 -6.29 -8.66 9.70
C ILE A 25 -6.07 -7.15 9.64
N TYR A 26 -6.95 -6.37 10.28
CA TYR A 26 -6.86 -4.89 10.25
C TYR A 26 -6.07 -4.35 11.43
N HIS A 27 -4.89 -3.80 11.14
CA HIS A 27 -3.99 -3.18 12.13
C HIS A 27 -4.29 -1.70 12.39
N GLY A 28 -4.95 -1.01 11.45
CA GLY A 28 -5.35 0.38 11.62
C GLY A 28 -6.22 0.92 10.48
N GLU A 29 -7.10 1.86 10.79
CA GLU A 29 -8.01 2.50 9.82
C GLU A 29 -7.41 3.77 9.19
N LYS A 30 -6.70 4.57 10.00
CA LYS A 30 -6.18 5.91 9.63
C LYS A 30 -4.77 6.12 10.20
N PRO A 31 -3.70 5.83 9.43
CA PRO A 31 -3.72 5.35 8.06
C PRO A 31 -4.10 3.86 7.96
N LEU A 32 -4.74 3.51 6.86
CA LEU A 32 -5.19 2.15 6.61
C LEU A 32 -4.01 1.18 6.51
N THR A 33 -4.01 0.17 7.37
CA THR A 33 -3.03 -0.91 7.38
C THR A 33 -3.74 -2.23 7.64
N ALA A 34 -3.59 -3.19 6.74
CA ALA A 34 -4.22 -4.50 6.81
C ALA A 34 -3.29 -5.58 6.24
N GLU A 35 -3.24 -6.72 6.91
CA GLU A 35 -2.44 -7.89 6.60
C GLU A 35 -3.30 -9.01 6.04
N THR A 36 -2.75 -9.78 5.10
CA THR A 36 -3.44 -10.95 4.55
C THR A 36 -3.40 -12.08 5.57
N GLU A 37 -4.54 -12.70 5.83
CA GLU A 37 -4.61 -13.92 6.64
C GLU A 37 -3.71 -15.02 6.05
N ILE A 38 -3.00 -15.76 6.90
CA ILE A 38 -1.98 -16.72 6.46
C ILE A 38 -2.54 -17.79 5.52
N TYR A 39 -3.76 -18.27 5.77
CA TYR A 39 -4.43 -19.27 4.92
C TYR A 39 -4.84 -18.72 3.54
N ALA A 40 -4.91 -17.40 3.38
CA ALA A 40 -5.27 -16.74 2.12
C ALA A 40 -4.05 -16.44 1.23
N LEU A 41 -2.85 -16.85 1.65
CA LEU A 41 -1.60 -16.68 0.89
C LEU A 41 -1.22 -17.90 0.02
N ASP A 42 -2.03 -18.96 -0.01
CA ASP A 42 -1.72 -20.24 -0.69
C ASP A 42 -1.80 -20.19 -2.23
N SER A 43 -2.35 -19.11 -2.80
CA SER A 43 -2.46 -18.95 -4.26
C SER A 43 -1.14 -18.56 -4.92
N ASP A 44 -0.84 -19.08 -6.11
CA ASP A 44 0.32 -18.69 -6.95
C ASP A 44 0.50 -17.17 -7.08
N PHE A 45 -0.62 -16.45 -7.17
CA PHE A 45 -0.69 -15.00 -7.11
C PHE A 45 -1.77 -14.60 -6.12
N THR A 46 -1.37 -13.84 -5.09
CA THR A 46 -2.31 -13.30 -4.10
C THR A 46 -3.44 -12.54 -4.82
N LYS A 47 -4.67 -12.97 -4.59
CA LYS A 47 -5.84 -12.38 -5.25
C LYS A 47 -6.01 -10.90 -4.83
N PRO A 48 -6.55 -10.03 -5.69
CA PRO A 48 -6.74 -8.62 -5.37
C PRO A 48 -7.53 -8.38 -4.07
N GLU A 49 -8.52 -9.22 -3.78
CA GLU A 49 -9.32 -9.17 -2.55
C GLU A 49 -8.51 -9.52 -1.29
N ASN A 50 -7.47 -10.33 -1.41
CA ASN A 50 -6.61 -10.76 -0.30
C ASN A 50 -5.32 -9.94 -0.19
N PHE A 51 -4.95 -9.14 -1.20
CA PHE A 51 -3.70 -8.38 -1.18
C PHE A 51 -3.65 -7.39 0.00
N PHE A 52 -2.57 -7.43 0.78
CA PHE A 52 -2.37 -6.57 1.95
C PHE A 52 -2.46 -5.07 1.61
N VAL A 53 -2.68 -4.24 2.62
CA VAL A 53 -2.71 -2.78 2.46
C VAL A 53 -1.77 -2.13 3.48
N ARG A 54 -0.89 -1.25 3.02
CA ARG A 54 -0.08 -0.42 3.90
C ARG A 54 -0.04 1.01 3.38
N ASN A 55 -0.78 1.89 4.04
CA ASN A 55 -0.69 3.34 3.80
C ASN A 55 0.11 4.01 4.92
N ASN A 56 1.00 4.94 4.57
CA ASN A 56 1.69 5.80 5.55
C ASN A 56 0.84 6.96 6.04
N GLY A 57 -0.04 7.46 5.17
CA GLY A 57 -0.98 8.54 5.46
C GLY A 57 -2.36 8.21 4.90
N LEU A 58 -3.21 9.23 4.79
CA LEU A 58 -4.52 9.07 4.16
C LEU A 58 -4.35 9.14 2.64
N PRO A 59 -4.76 8.12 1.87
CA PRO A 59 -4.78 8.22 0.41
C PRO A 59 -5.82 9.26 -0.04
N PRO A 60 -5.68 9.87 -1.24
CA PRO A 60 -6.73 10.70 -1.82
C PRO A 60 -8.03 9.90 -2.00
N SER A 61 -9.19 10.56 -1.89
CA SER A 61 -10.47 9.92 -2.15
C SER A 61 -10.60 9.47 -3.60
N LEU A 62 -11.48 8.51 -3.88
CA LEU A 62 -11.71 8.04 -5.25
C LEU A 62 -12.25 9.16 -6.15
N GLU A 63 -13.08 10.05 -5.61
CA GLU A 63 -13.58 11.25 -6.31
C GLU A 63 -12.41 12.18 -6.67
N THR A 64 -11.49 12.41 -5.74
CA THR A 64 -10.29 13.22 -5.97
C THR A 64 -9.41 12.59 -7.06
N ILE A 65 -9.24 11.26 -7.03
CA ILE A 65 -8.47 10.54 -8.05
C ILE A 65 -9.16 10.68 -9.42
N LYS A 66 -10.46 10.44 -9.50
CA LYS A 66 -11.25 10.60 -10.74
C LYS A 66 -11.16 12.02 -11.27
N GLU A 67 -11.37 13.03 -10.43
CA GLU A 67 -11.27 14.44 -10.81
C GLU A 67 -9.88 14.76 -11.39
N ARG A 68 -8.80 14.33 -10.72
CA ARG A 68 -7.43 14.55 -11.19
C ARG A 68 -7.15 13.86 -12.52
N LEU A 69 -7.66 12.64 -12.70
CA LEU A 69 -7.54 11.92 -13.98
C LEU A 69 -8.28 12.67 -15.10
N HIS A 70 -9.50 13.16 -14.83
CA HIS A 70 -10.26 13.96 -15.79
C HIS A 70 -9.59 15.30 -16.13
N LYS A 71 -8.91 15.92 -15.16
CA LYS A 71 -8.13 17.16 -15.34
C LYS A 71 -6.78 16.95 -16.04
N GLY A 72 -6.48 15.72 -16.48
CA GLY A 72 -5.25 15.41 -17.21
C GLY A 72 -4.05 15.20 -16.31
N TRP A 73 -4.17 14.31 -15.31
CA TRP A 73 -3.05 13.89 -14.48
C TRP A 73 -1.81 13.52 -15.33
N THR A 74 -0.64 13.98 -14.88
CA THR A 74 0.65 13.70 -15.52
C THR A 74 1.66 13.14 -14.52
N LEU A 75 2.59 12.32 -15.04
CA LEU A 75 3.82 11.93 -14.37
C LEU A 75 4.91 12.94 -14.75
N GLU A 76 5.48 13.61 -13.76
CA GLU A 76 6.65 14.46 -13.94
C GLU A 76 7.92 13.70 -13.53
N ILE A 77 8.93 13.75 -14.39
CA ILE A 77 10.27 13.23 -14.16
C ILE A 77 11.19 14.46 -14.07
N ASP A 78 11.58 14.79 -12.84
CA ASP A 78 12.41 15.95 -12.47
C ASP A 78 13.45 15.57 -11.39
N GLY A 79 14.45 16.42 -11.17
CA GLY A 79 15.49 16.25 -10.15
C GLY A 79 16.81 16.92 -10.51
N GLU A 80 17.72 17.00 -9.55
CA GLU A 80 19.01 17.72 -9.69
C GLU A 80 19.89 17.16 -10.81
N SER A 81 19.84 15.85 -11.06
CA SER A 81 20.64 15.18 -12.09
C SER A 81 19.95 15.10 -13.46
N ILE A 82 18.76 15.70 -13.62
CA ILE A 82 18.01 15.63 -14.87
C ILE A 82 18.50 16.69 -15.86
N ILE A 83 18.96 16.23 -17.03
CA ILE A 83 19.36 17.12 -18.13
C ILE A 83 18.11 17.76 -18.78
N ASN A 84 17.06 16.97 -18.99
CA ASN A 84 15.81 17.41 -19.61
C ASN A 84 14.61 16.90 -18.81
N LYS A 85 13.90 17.82 -18.15
CA LYS A 85 12.64 17.52 -17.46
C LYS A 85 11.62 16.96 -18.44
N LYS A 86 10.85 15.97 -18.02
CA LYS A 86 9.85 15.30 -18.86
C LYS A 86 8.53 15.19 -18.11
N SER A 87 7.44 15.40 -18.84
CA SER A 87 6.10 15.15 -18.34
C SER A 87 5.37 14.21 -19.30
N TYR A 88 4.63 13.25 -18.73
CA TYR A 88 3.90 12.24 -19.49
C TYR A 88 2.47 12.11 -18.97
N THR A 89 1.50 12.15 -19.88
CA THR A 89 0.14 11.68 -19.57
C THR A 89 0.12 10.15 -19.45
N ILE A 90 -0.96 9.58 -18.90
CA ILE A 90 -1.14 8.12 -18.90
C ILE A 90 -1.15 7.55 -20.34
N GLU A 91 -1.70 8.30 -21.30
CA GLU A 91 -1.67 7.88 -22.71
C GLU A 91 -0.26 7.87 -23.29
N ASP A 92 0.55 8.88 -22.98
CA ASP A 92 1.96 8.90 -23.35
C ASP A 92 2.70 7.68 -22.82
N LEU A 93 2.46 7.34 -21.54
CA LEU A 93 3.09 6.18 -20.91
C LEU A 93 2.76 4.88 -21.65
N LYS A 94 1.49 4.70 -22.05
CA LYS A 94 1.02 3.52 -22.78
C LYS A 94 1.52 3.44 -24.22
N LYS A 95 1.65 4.59 -24.91
CA LYS A 95 2.01 4.66 -26.33
C LYS A 95 3.52 4.68 -26.58
N LYS A 96 4.30 5.37 -25.73
CA LYS A 96 5.72 5.65 -25.95
C LYS A 96 6.66 4.58 -25.41
N PHE A 97 6.23 3.79 -24.43
CA PHE A 97 7.08 2.82 -23.75
C PHE A 97 6.56 1.40 -23.92
N LYS A 98 7.48 0.45 -24.07
CA LYS A 98 7.14 -0.98 -24.11
C LYS A 98 6.62 -1.42 -22.75
N THR A 99 5.43 -2.01 -22.72
CA THR A 99 4.89 -2.65 -21.51
C THR A 99 5.61 -3.95 -21.22
N TYR A 100 6.01 -4.13 -19.96
CA TYR A 100 6.53 -5.38 -19.44
C TYR A 100 5.61 -5.91 -18.34
N THR A 101 5.51 -7.23 -18.24
CA THR A 101 4.70 -7.92 -17.23
C THR A 101 5.60 -8.87 -16.47
N TYR A 102 5.64 -8.72 -15.14
CA TYR A 102 6.47 -9.52 -14.25
C TYR A 102 5.65 -10.05 -13.07
N ALA A 103 5.97 -11.26 -12.62
CA ALA A 103 5.50 -11.82 -11.37
C ALA A 103 6.47 -11.40 -10.25
N LEU A 104 6.11 -10.37 -9.47
CA LEU A 104 6.95 -9.83 -8.40
C LEU A 104 6.22 -9.91 -7.07
N THR A 105 6.97 -10.25 -6.02
CA THR A 105 6.47 -10.15 -4.64
C THR A 105 6.62 -8.70 -4.16
N VAL A 106 5.56 -8.14 -3.59
CA VAL A 106 5.63 -6.87 -2.88
C VAL A 106 5.57 -7.17 -1.40
N GLU A 107 6.66 -6.89 -0.70
CA GLU A 107 6.77 -7.13 0.73
C GLU A 107 6.85 -5.81 1.49
N CYS A 108 6.14 -5.70 2.61
CA CYS A 108 6.34 -4.59 3.53
C CYS A 108 7.69 -4.75 4.22
N GLY A 109 8.53 -3.71 4.27
CA GLY A 109 9.78 -3.76 5.03
C GLY A 109 9.62 -3.95 6.55
N GLY A 110 8.39 -4.11 7.05
CA GLY A 110 8.07 -4.50 8.42
C GLY A 110 7.42 -5.87 8.55
N ASN A 111 7.34 -6.68 7.49
CA ASN A 111 6.79 -8.03 7.54
C ASN A 111 7.51 -8.87 8.61
N GLY A 112 6.78 -9.67 9.38
CA GLY A 112 7.33 -10.46 10.50
C GLY A 112 7.77 -9.66 11.72
N ARG A 113 7.41 -8.37 11.85
CA ARG A 113 7.82 -7.54 13.00
C ARG A 113 7.35 -8.10 14.35
N SER A 114 6.20 -8.76 14.41
CA SER A 114 5.64 -9.31 15.65
C SER A 114 6.52 -10.41 16.26
N GLU A 115 7.35 -11.06 15.44
CA GLU A 115 8.26 -12.13 15.86
C GLU A 115 9.58 -11.62 16.48
N VAL A 116 9.89 -10.33 16.33
CA VAL A 116 11.17 -9.75 16.79
C VAL A 116 11.17 -9.53 18.31
N ILE A 117 12.20 -10.04 19.00
CA ILE A 117 12.39 -9.91 20.45
C ILE A 117 13.74 -9.22 20.75
N PRO A 118 13.77 -8.11 21.52
CA PRO A 118 12.62 -7.40 22.08
C PRO A 118 11.78 -6.69 21.00
N SER A 119 10.48 -6.54 21.27
CA SER A 119 9.53 -5.92 20.33
C SER A 119 9.98 -4.52 19.90
N THR A 120 9.78 -4.21 18.62
CA THR A 120 10.18 -2.95 18.00
C THR A 120 8.97 -2.07 17.69
N LYS A 121 9.17 -0.74 17.60
CA LYS A 121 8.09 0.19 17.26
C LYS A 121 7.59 -0.03 15.82
N GLY A 122 6.29 0.13 15.57
CA GLY A 122 5.67 0.03 14.25
C GLY A 122 4.46 -0.91 14.23
N THR A 123 3.84 -1.11 13.07
CA THR A 123 2.81 -2.13 12.88
C THR A 123 3.40 -3.51 13.18
N GLN A 124 2.77 -4.25 14.08
CA GLN A 124 3.20 -5.59 14.47
C GLN A 124 2.60 -6.59 13.46
N TRP A 125 3.25 -6.72 12.30
CA TRP A 125 2.91 -7.70 11.26
C TRP A 125 3.30 -9.11 11.69
N GLY A 126 2.48 -10.11 11.38
CA GLY A 126 2.66 -11.52 11.70
C GLY A 126 1.80 -12.02 12.85
#